data_AF-U9U8R6-F1
#
_entry.id   AF-U9U8R6-F1
#
_cell.length_a   1.000
_cell.length_b   1.000
_cell.length_c   1.000
_cell.angle_alpha   90.00
_cell.angle_beta   90.00
_cell.angle_gamma   90.00
#
_symmetry.space_group_name_H-M   'P 1'
#
loop_
_entity.id
_entity.type
_entity.pdbx_description
1 polymer ?
#
loop_
_entity_poly.entity_id
_entity_poly.type
_entity_poly.pdbx_seq_one_letter_code
_entity_poly.pdbx_strand_id
1 'polypeptide(L)'
;IAKDVRAYILQIPLPNFPPVIIALIVNDRSDNASTITSFHQELLTQIAPQLNLPILSIGSDGAIVEFKAQVAIQLYSTSELLTFQNKKLGVDFSCLVFPNIGPIIHVQDPKHAKKTSRNAIMSGACLLTLGKSTA
;
A
#
# COMPACT_ATOMS: atom_id res chain seq x y z
N ILE A 1 -11.92 -26.11 -0.14
CA ILE A 1 -10.75 -25.97 0.78
C ILE A 1 -10.03 -24.70 0.35
N ALA A 2 -9.72 -23.81 1.31
CA ALA A 2 -8.97 -22.59 1.05
C ALA A 2 -7.60 -22.90 0.44
N LYS A 3 -7.17 -22.09 -0.53
CA LYS A 3 -5.88 -22.32 -1.20
C LYS A 3 -4.78 -21.47 -0.59
N ASP A 4 -5.12 -20.24 -0.19
CA ASP A 4 -4.18 -19.29 0.41
C ASP A 4 -4.85 -18.55 1.59
N VAL A 5 -4.07 -17.86 2.41
CA VAL A 5 -4.56 -17.01 3.51
C VAL A 5 -3.92 -15.64 3.38
N ARG A 6 -4.75 -14.60 3.37
CA ARG A 6 -4.31 -13.20 3.43
C ARG A 6 -4.08 -12.82 4.88
N ALA A 7 -2.84 -12.52 5.22
CA ALA A 7 -2.46 -12.06 6.55
C ALA A 7 -2.28 -10.55 6.56
N TYR A 8 -2.92 -9.87 7.50
CA TYR A 8 -2.57 -8.51 7.87
C TYR A 8 -1.61 -8.54 9.04
N ILE A 9 -0.43 -7.98 8.83
CA ILE A 9 0.66 -7.97 9.80
C ILE A 9 0.94 -6.53 10.18
N LEU A 10 0.79 -6.22 11.47
CA LEU A 10 1.15 -4.95 12.05
C LEU A 10 2.64 -4.98 12.42
N GLN A 11 3.43 -4.17 11.72
CA GLN A 11 4.83 -3.94 12.06
C GLN A 11 4.95 -2.66 12.89
N ILE A 12 5.38 -2.80 14.14
CA ILE A 12 5.66 -1.64 15.00
C ILE A 12 7.05 -1.10 14.60
N PRO A 13 7.20 0.22 14.35
CA PRO A 13 8.45 0.83 13.93
C PRO A 13 9.42 1.02 15.11
N LEU A 14 9.57 -0.01 15.94
CA LEU A 14 10.54 -0.07 17.03
C LEU A 14 11.57 -1.16 16.73
N PRO A 15 12.86 -0.91 17.00
CA PRO A 15 13.89 -1.91 16.76
C PRO A 15 13.60 -3.18 17.58
N ASN A 16 13.71 -4.34 16.92
CA ASN A 16 13.49 -5.67 17.49
C ASN A 16 12.07 -5.96 17.99
N PHE A 17 11.08 -5.12 17.69
CA PHE A 17 9.70 -5.44 17.99
C PHE A 17 9.14 -6.46 16.98
N PRO A 18 8.63 -7.62 17.42
CA PRO A 18 8.16 -8.65 16.50
C PRO A 18 6.85 -8.21 15.80
N PRO A 19 6.65 -8.62 14.54
CA PRO A 19 5.38 -8.37 13.85
C PRO A 19 4.21 -9.04 14.57
N VAL A 20 3.06 -8.36 14.59
CA VAL A 20 1.82 -8.86 15.19
C VAL A 20 0.81 -9.17 14.09
N ILE A 21 0.27 -10.38 14.07
CA ILE A 21 -0.81 -10.73 13.13
C ILE A 21 -2.12 -10.15 13.67
N ILE A 22 -2.76 -9.29 12.89
CA ILE A 22 -4.03 -8.62 13.27
C ILE A 22 -5.25 -9.18 12.56
N ALA A 23 -5.07 -9.80 11.39
CA ALA A 23 -6.14 -10.52 10.71
C ALA A 23 -5.59 -11.66 9.84
N LEU A 24 -6.35 -12.74 9.76
CA LEU A 24 -6.15 -13.86 8.84
C LEU A 24 -7.45 -14.08 8.07
N ILE A 25 -7.44 -13.75 6.79
CA ILE A 25 -8.60 -13.84 5.91
C ILE A 25 -8.36 -14.97 4.93
N VAL A 26 -9.28 -15.93 4.91
CA VAL A 26 -9.19 -17.09 4.03
C VAL A 26 -9.41 -16.66 2.58
N ASN A 27 -8.56 -17.11 1.66
CA ASN A 27 -8.66 -16.78 0.24
C ASN A 27 -8.69 -18.06 -0.62
N ASP A 28 -9.64 -18.12 -1.54
CA ASP A 28 -9.79 -19.20 -2.53
C ASP A 28 -9.15 -18.87 -3.90
N ARG A 29 -8.30 -17.83 -3.94
CA ARG A 29 -7.69 -17.19 -5.12
C ARG A 29 -8.66 -16.36 -5.97
N SER A 30 -9.82 -15.99 -5.43
CA SER A 30 -10.78 -15.12 -6.13
C SER A 30 -10.67 -13.64 -5.74
N ASP A 31 -9.87 -13.30 -4.71
CA ASP A 31 -9.66 -11.91 -4.28
C ASP A 31 -9.22 -11.03 -5.45
N ASN A 32 -10.11 -10.12 -5.84
CA ASN A 32 -9.83 -9.10 -6.84
C ASN A 32 -9.49 -7.77 -6.16
N ALA A 33 -9.11 -6.77 -6.96
CA ALA A 33 -8.72 -5.46 -6.44
C ALA A 33 -9.82 -4.79 -5.60
N SER A 34 -11.11 -4.95 -5.95
CA SER A 34 -12.19 -4.34 -5.17
C SER A 34 -12.39 -5.03 -3.82
N THR A 35 -12.28 -6.35 -3.77
CA THR A 35 -12.32 -7.11 -2.50
C THR A 35 -11.19 -6.65 -1.58
N ILE A 36 -9.96 -6.56 -2.09
CA ILE A 36 -8.80 -6.11 -1.32
C ILE A 36 -8.97 -4.64 -0.86
N THR A 37 -9.51 -3.79 -1.73
CA THR A 37 -9.83 -2.40 -1.38
C THR A 37 -10.83 -2.33 -0.23
N SER A 38 -11.88 -3.17 -0.25
CA SER A 38 -12.87 -3.22 0.83
C SER A 38 -12.28 -3.64 2.17
N PHE A 39 -11.36 -4.61 2.18
CA PHE A 39 -10.64 -4.99 3.41
C PHE A 39 -9.79 -3.85 3.97
N HIS A 40 -9.07 -3.14 3.11
CA HIS A 40 -8.30 -1.97 3.54
C HIS A 40 -9.20 -0.85 4.06
N GLN A 41 -10.34 -0.61 3.40
CA GLN A 41 -11.31 0.39 3.83
C GLN A 41 -11.89 0.06 5.20
N GLU A 42 -12.31 -1.19 5.43
CA GLU A 42 -12.80 -1.66 6.73
C GLU A 42 -11.75 -1.45 7.82
N LEU A 43 -10.50 -1.83 7.53
CA LEU A 43 -9.39 -1.65 8.46
C LEU A 43 -9.17 -0.17 8.81
N LEU A 44 -9.17 0.72 7.83
CA LEU A 44 -8.86 2.15 8.02
C LEU A 44 -10.01 2.98 8.57
N THR A 45 -11.25 2.65 8.21
CA THR A 45 -12.42 3.48 8.56
C THR A 45 -13.21 2.94 9.75
N GLN A 46 -13.06 1.67 10.09
CA GLN A 46 -13.82 1.03 11.17
C GLN A 46 -12.90 0.52 12.28
N ILE A 47 -11.98 -0.40 11.96
CA ILE A 47 -11.19 -1.11 12.98
C ILE A 47 -10.15 -0.19 13.63
N ALA A 48 -9.31 0.46 12.83
CA ALA A 48 -8.22 1.28 13.34
C ALA A 48 -8.73 2.46 14.21
N PRO A 49 -9.82 3.17 13.85
CA PRO A 49 -10.35 4.24 14.70
C PRO A 49 -10.93 3.71 16.01
N GLN A 50 -11.64 2.58 15.99
CA GLN A 50 -12.19 1.97 17.20
C GLN A 50 -11.10 1.54 18.20
N LEU A 51 -9.94 1.12 17.69
CA LEU A 51 -8.80 0.69 18.48
C LEU A 51 -7.83 1.83 18.83
N ASN A 52 -8.11 3.07 18.39
CA ASN A 52 -7.17 4.20 18.45
C ASN A 52 -5.77 3.82 17.92
N LEU A 53 -5.74 3.05 16.82
CA LEU A 53 -4.50 2.56 16.23
C LEU A 53 -4.04 3.52 15.13
N PRO A 54 -3.00 4.35 15.35
CA PRO A 54 -2.44 5.18 14.30
C PRO A 54 -1.73 4.28 13.27
N ILE A 55 -2.09 4.44 12.00
CA ILE A 55 -1.50 3.70 10.88
C ILE A 55 -0.77 4.69 10.00
N LEU A 56 0.55 4.49 9.87
CA LEU A 56 1.42 5.35 9.07
C LEU A 56 1.50 4.91 7.61
N SER A 57 1.46 3.61 7.36
CA SER A 57 1.64 3.06 6.01
C SER A 57 0.97 1.70 5.82
N ILE A 58 0.67 1.39 4.56
CA ILE A 58 0.19 0.07 4.12
C ILE A 58 1.16 -0.47 3.08
N GLY A 59 1.76 -1.61 3.39
CA GLY A 59 2.67 -2.36 2.52
C GLY A 59 1.97 -3.41 1.68
N SER A 60 2.41 -3.62 0.43
CA SER A 60 1.98 -4.73 -0.45
C SER A 60 3.17 -5.41 -1.13
N ASP A 61 3.00 -6.64 -1.62
CA ASP A 61 4.07 -7.43 -2.24
C ASP A 61 4.34 -7.06 -3.72
N GLY A 62 3.56 -6.13 -4.26
CA GLY A 62 3.66 -5.67 -5.65
C GLY A 62 2.86 -6.49 -6.66
N ALA A 63 1.99 -7.40 -6.24
CA ALA A 63 1.00 -8.00 -7.13
C ALA A 63 0.07 -6.92 -7.71
N ILE A 64 -0.27 -7.06 -9.00
CA ILE A 64 -1.02 -6.01 -9.72
C ILE A 64 -2.40 -5.72 -9.09
N VAL A 65 -3.03 -6.73 -8.50
CA VAL A 65 -4.32 -6.59 -7.81
C VAL A 65 -4.19 -5.79 -6.50
N GLU A 66 -3.08 -5.97 -5.77
CA GLU A 66 -2.80 -5.22 -4.54
C GLU A 66 -2.40 -3.78 -4.85
N PHE A 67 -1.61 -3.57 -5.89
CA PHE A 67 -1.27 -2.23 -6.36
C PHE A 67 -2.53 -1.45 -6.78
N LYS A 68 -3.44 -2.08 -7.53
CA LYS A 68 -4.73 -1.46 -7.88
C LYS A 68 -5.57 -1.11 -6.66
N ALA A 69 -5.58 -1.96 -5.64
CA ALA A 69 -6.28 -1.68 -4.40
C ALA A 69 -5.66 -0.50 -3.63
N GLN A 70 -4.33 -0.40 -3.57
CA GLN A 70 -3.64 0.74 -2.99
C GLN A 70 -3.95 2.05 -3.73
N VAL A 71 -3.93 2.04 -5.07
CA VAL A 71 -4.32 3.20 -5.88
C VAL A 71 -5.77 3.59 -5.63
N ALA A 72 -6.67 2.61 -5.50
CA ALA A 72 -8.08 2.89 -5.20
C ALA A 72 -8.25 3.63 -3.86
N ILE A 73 -7.46 3.29 -2.83
CA ILE A 73 -7.46 3.98 -1.54
C ILE A 73 -6.98 5.43 -1.69
N GLN A 74 -5.96 5.68 -2.51
CA GLN A 74 -5.45 7.05 -2.76
C GLN A 74 -6.47 7.96 -3.45
N LEU A 75 -7.49 7.40 -4.08
CA LEU A 75 -8.57 8.16 -4.72
C LEU A 75 -9.73 8.49 -3.76
N TYR A 76 -9.65 8.07 -2.49
CA TYR A 76 -10.68 8.40 -1.52
C TYR A 76 -10.74 9.90 -1.25
N SER A 77 -11.96 10.40 -1.10
CA SER A 77 -12.18 11.77 -0.63
C SER A 77 -11.96 11.81 0.88
N THR A 78 -10.93 12.52 1.31
CA THR A 78 -10.70 12.88 2.71
C THR A 78 -10.70 14.39 2.83
N SER A 79 -10.91 14.90 4.04
CA SER A 79 -10.94 16.35 4.31
C SER A 79 -9.56 17.00 4.19
N GLU A 80 -8.49 16.21 4.29
CA GLU A 80 -7.12 16.72 4.37
C GLU A 80 -6.16 15.87 3.53
N LEU A 81 -5.34 16.56 2.73
CA LEU A 81 -4.30 15.98 1.89
C LEU A 81 -2.98 16.66 2.22
N LEU A 82 -2.01 15.89 2.68
CA LEU A 82 -0.64 16.37 2.83
C LEU A 82 0.04 16.37 1.47
N THR A 83 0.72 17.46 1.13
CA THR A 83 1.50 17.58 -0.11
C THR A 83 2.94 17.95 0.21
N PHE A 84 3.86 17.39 -0.56
CA PHE A 84 5.28 17.67 -0.51
C PHE A 84 5.78 17.94 -1.93
N GLN A 85 6.38 19.10 -2.13
CA GLN A 85 6.91 19.49 -3.43
C GLN A 85 8.40 19.82 -3.32
N ASN A 86 9.22 19.10 -4.09
CA ASN A 86 10.62 19.42 -4.31
C ASN A 86 10.82 19.84 -5.78
N LYS A 87 10.72 21.14 -6.03
CA LYS A 87 10.85 21.73 -7.37
C LYS A 87 12.20 21.43 -8.03
N LYS A 88 13.28 21.33 -7.24
CA LYS A 88 14.63 21.06 -7.76
C LYS A 88 14.75 19.66 -8.36
N LEU A 89 14.05 18.68 -7.77
CA LEU A 89 14.06 17.28 -8.23
C LEU A 89 12.82 16.93 -9.07
N GLY A 90 11.88 17.86 -9.27
CA GLY A 90 10.62 17.60 -9.95
C GLY A 90 9.73 16.59 -9.22
N VAL A 91 9.88 16.45 -7.89
CA VAL A 91 9.11 15.50 -7.09
C VAL A 91 7.90 16.20 -6.50
N ASP A 92 6.71 15.70 -6.82
CA ASP A 92 5.45 16.08 -6.19
C ASP A 92 4.85 14.81 -5.57
N PHE A 93 4.67 14.83 -4.26
CA PHE A 93 4.14 13.72 -3.49
C PHE A 93 2.94 14.20 -2.69
N SER A 94 1.89 13.37 -2.62
CA SER A 94 0.73 13.66 -1.79
C SER A 94 0.27 12.41 -1.04
N CYS A 95 -0.32 12.63 0.13
CA CYS A 95 -0.74 11.59 1.06
C CYS A 95 -2.07 12.00 1.71
N LEU A 96 -3.07 11.12 1.67
CA LEU A 96 -4.37 11.36 2.29
C LEU A 96 -4.26 11.21 3.81
N VAL A 97 -4.97 12.08 4.54
CA VAL A 97 -5.09 12.00 6.00
C VAL A 97 -6.45 11.42 6.34
N PHE A 98 -6.44 10.25 6.99
CA PHE A 98 -7.65 9.61 7.46
C PHE A 98 -8.03 10.16 8.85
N PRO A 99 -9.30 10.58 9.05
CA PRO A 99 -9.76 11.05 10.36
C PRO A 99 -9.48 10.04 11.47
N ASN A 100 -8.96 10.48 12.60
CA ASN A 100 -8.61 9.67 13.78
C ASN A 100 -7.50 8.61 13.57
N ILE A 101 -6.89 8.54 12.38
CA ILE A 101 -5.79 7.62 12.06
C ILE A 101 -4.49 8.37 11.75
N GLY A 102 -4.57 9.36 10.85
CA GLY A 102 -3.41 10.11 10.36
C GLY A 102 -3.11 9.87 8.88
N PRO A 103 -1.95 10.36 8.39
CA PRO A 103 -1.54 10.22 7.00
C PRO A 103 -1.15 8.79 6.66
N ILE A 104 -1.60 8.29 5.51
CA ILE A 104 -1.34 6.92 5.07
C ILE A 104 -0.51 6.88 3.80
N ILE A 105 0.71 6.36 3.94
CA ILE A 105 1.63 6.17 2.83
C ILE A 105 1.51 4.74 2.30
N HIS A 106 1.32 4.61 0.99
CA HIS A 106 1.37 3.31 0.33
C HIS A 106 2.81 2.96 -0.01
N VAL A 107 3.23 1.75 0.36
CA VAL A 107 4.60 1.27 0.16
C VAL A 107 4.55 -0.09 -0.53
N GLN A 108 5.45 -0.32 -1.47
CA GLN A 108 5.72 -1.65 -2.01
C GLN A 108 6.90 -2.26 -1.25
N ASP A 109 6.88 -3.56 -0.98
CA ASP A 109 8.02 -4.23 -0.37
C ASP A 109 9.31 -3.97 -1.18
N PRO A 110 10.39 -3.46 -0.54
CA PRO A 110 11.60 -3.09 -1.25
C PRO A 110 12.28 -4.24 -2.00
N LYS A 111 12.23 -5.47 -1.48
CA LYS A 111 12.83 -6.63 -2.16
C LYS A 111 12.04 -6.98 -3.40
N HIS A 112 10.72 -6.95 -3.31
CA HIS A 112 9.83 -7.15 -4.46
C HIS A 112 9.98 -6.02 -5.50
N ALA A 113 10.02 -4.76 -5.07
CA ALA A 113 10.26 -3.63 -5.95
C ALA A 113 11.59 -3.77 -6.72
N LYS A 114 12.68 -4.11 -6.02
CA LYS A 114 14.00 -4.37 -6.63
C LYS A 114 13.94 -5.49 -7.67
N LYS A 115 13.24 -6.59 -7.36
CA LYS A 115 13.04 -7.71 -8.29
C LYS A 115 12.27 -7.27 -9.53
N THR A 116 11.18 -6.51 -9.36
CA THR A 116 10.37 -5.99 -10.47
C THR A 116 11.18 -5.07 -11.37
N SER A 117 11.94 -4.12 -10.81
CA SER A 117 12.81 -3.23 -11.60
C SER A 117 13.86 -4.00 -12.38
N ARG A 118 14.52 -4.99 -11.75
CA ARG A 118 15.51 -5.84 -12.43
C ARG A 118 14.88 -6.60 -13.59
N ASN A 119 13.71 -7.19 -13.38
CA ASN A 119 13.05 -7.99 -14.40
C ASN A 119 12.57 -7.13 -15.57
N ALA A 120 12.01 -5.93 -15.31
CA ALA A 120 11.53 -5.02 -16.36
C ALA A 120 12.66 -4.61 -17.33
N ILE A 121 13.87 -4.38 -16.83
CA ILE A 121 15.05 -4.07 -17.66
C ILE A 121 15.44 -5.27 -18.53
N MET A 122 15.36 -6.49 -17.98
CA MET A 122 15.87 -7.71 -18.63
C MET A 122 14.83 -8.43 -19.51
N SER A 123 13.53 -8.16 -19.34
CA SER A 123 12.45 -8.90 -20.00
C SER A 123 11.94 -8.23 -21.29
N GLY A 124 12.77 -7.43 -21.96
CA GLY A 124 12.49 -6.90 -23.30
C GLY A 124 11.82 -5.53 -23.37
N ALA A 125 11.35 -4.95 -22.26
CA ALA A 125 10.85 -3.58 -22.26
C ALA A 125 11.97 -2.56 -22.47
N CYS A 126 13.23 -2.89 -22.08
CA CYS A 126 14.45 -2.08 -22.20
C CYS A 126 14.34 -0.60 -21.77
N LEU A 127 13.23 -0.22 -21.14
CA LEU A 127 12.87 1.14 -20.77
C LEU A 127 12.21 1.08 -19.40
N LEU A 128 12.84 1.75 -18.44
CA LEU A 128 12.29 1.98 -17.12
C LEU A 128 11.94 3.46 -17.01
N THR A 129 10.66 3.79 -17.08
CA THR A 129 10.18 5.16 -16.90
C THR A 129 9.84 5.38 -15.43
N LEU A 130 10.50 6.36 -14.81
CA LEU A 130 10.22 6.80 -13.44
C LEU A 130 9.60 8.20 -13.51
N GLY A 131 8.32 8.33 -13.15
CA GLY A 131 7.59 9.60 -13.16
C GLY A 131 6.58 9.75 -14.31
N LYS A 132 6.12 10.98 -14.54
CA LYS A 132 5.03 11.32 -15.50
C LYS A 132 5.47 11.47 -16.96
N SER A 133 6.76 11.35 -17.27
CA SER A 133 7.28 11.60 -18.63
C SER A 133 8.03 10.39 -19.16
N THR A 134 7.53 9.81 -20.25
CA THR A 134 8.33 9.05 -21.20
C THR A 134 9.04 10.04 -22.11
N ALA A 135 10.37 9.95 -22.22
CA ALA A 135 11.09 10.55 -23.34
C ALA A 135 10.95 9.64 -24.57
#